data_AF-J5KBM8-F1
#
_entry.id   AF-J5KBM8-F1
#
_cell.length_a   1.000
_cell.length_b   1.000
_cell.length_c   1.000
_cell.angle_alpha   90.00
_cell.angle_beta   90.00
_cell.angle_gamma   90.00
#
_symmetry.space_group_name_H-M   'P 1'
#
loop_
_entity.id
_entity.type
_entity.pdbx_description
1 polymer ?
#
loop_
_entity_poly.entity_id
_entity_poly.type
_entity_poly.pdbx_seq_one_letter_code
_entity_poly.pdbx_strand_id
1 'polypeptide(L)'
;MQNGSSATLIINYVSDRVRARGIDVLPDVIEEPPLLVDFVYSRDISFSNNDMSISLELRNLLDEEYYAAMANTAIYDQYDLGRSVSIGFKFNF
;
A
#
# COMPACT_ATOMS: atom_id res chain seq x y z
N MET A 1 -11.58 -28.95 14.24
CA MET A 1 -11.33 -27.54 14.63
C MET A 1 -10.27 -27.01 13.69
N GLN A 2 -10.60 -26.08 12.80
CA GLN A 2 -9.68 -25.64 11.73
C GLN A 2 -9.15 -24.26 12.11
N ASN A 3 -8.08 -24.26 12.91
CA ASN A 3 -7.35 -23.02 13.21
C ASN A 3 -6.44 -22.74 12.01
N GLY A 4 -6.73 -21.66 11.29
CA GLY A 4 -5.94 -21.19 10.15
C GLY A 4 -5.20 -19.91 10.48
N SER A 5 -3.99 -19.75 9.96
CA SER A 5 -3.33 -18.45 9.92
C SER A 5 -2.75 -18.22 8.53
N SER A 6 -2.85 -16.99 8.04
CA SER A 6 -2.27 -16.56 6.77
C SER A 6 -1.31 -15.40 7.02
N ALA A 7 -0.19 -15.41 6.32
CA ALA A 7 0.75 -14.30 6.29
C ALA A 7 1.09 -14.02 4.82
N THR A 8 0.91 -12.77 4.39
CA THR A 8 1.14 -12.35 3.01
C THR A 8 2.04 -11.13 3.01
N LEU A 9 3.13 -11.20 2.24
CA LEU A 9 3.94 -10.04 1.89
C LEU A 9 3.57 -9.63 0.46
N ILE A 10 3.24 -8.36 0.27
CA ILE A 10 2.78 -7.79 -1.00
C ILE A 10 3.82 -6.77 -1.46
N ILE A 11 4.28 -6.90 -2.70
CA ILE A 11 5.19 -5.95 -3.34
C ILE A 11 4.48 -5.38 -4.56
N ASN A 12 4.18 -4.08 -4.54
CA ASN A 12 3.59 -3.37 -5.66
C ASN A 12 4.68 -2.53 -6.34
N TYR A 13 5.04 -2.92 -7.55
CA TYR A 13 5.99 -2.20 -8.39
C TYR A 13 5.29 -1.72 -9.65
N VAL A 14 5.47 -0.43 -9.94
CA VAL A 14 5.04 0.21 -11.18
C VAL A 14 6.20 1.05 -11.67
N SER A 15 6.52 0.95 -12.95
CA SER A 15 7.57 1.79 -13.54
C SER A 15 7.10 3.23 -13.70
N ASP A 16 8.05 4.14 -13.84
CA ASP A 16 7.81 5.54 -14.20
C ASP A 16 6.93 5.62 -15.45
N ARG A 17 6.04 6.61 -15.46
CA ARG A 17 5.08 6.78 -16.55
C ARG A 17 4.72 8.24 -16.78
N VAL A 18 4.27 8.52 -18.00
CA VAL A 18 3.75 9.83 -18.35
C VAL A 18 2.35 9.99 -17.75
N ARG A 19 2.22 10.89 -16.77
CA ARG A 19 0.93 11.22 -16.13
C ARG A 19 0.13 12.21 -16.97
N ALA A 20 0.81 13.19 -17.56
CA ALA A 20 0.22 14.19 -18.45
C ALA A 20 1.21 14.62 -19.51
N ARG A 21 0.70 14.88 -20.72
CA ARG A 21 1.51 15.43 -21.82
C ARG A 21 1.66 16.93 -21.64
N GLY A 22 2.87 17.44 -21.87
CA GLY A 22 3.14 18.86 -21.96
C GLY A 22 2.45 19.49 -23.16
N ILE A 23 2.29 20.81 -23.13
CA ILE A 23 1.79 21.61 -24.25
C ILE A 23 2.93 22.47 -24.81
N ASP A 24 3.04 22.51 -26.15
CA ASP A 24 4.05 23.28 -26.87
C ASP A 24 5.48 22.97 -26.39
N VAL A 25 6.15 23.92 -25.72
CA VAL A 25 7.52 23.78 -25.20
C VAL A 25 7.60 23.22 -23.78
N LEU A 26 6.46 23.01 -23.12
CA LEU A 26 6.45 22.46 -21.76
C LEU A 26 6.74 20.95 -21.80
N PRO A 27 7.59 20.43 -20.89
CA PRO A 27 7.86 19.00 -20.82
C PRO A 27 6.64 18.21 -20.33
N ASP A 28 6.66 16.90 -20.57
CA ASP A 28 5.69 15.97 -20.01
C ASP A 28 5.84 15.86 -18.48
N VAL A 29 4.72 15.61 -17.78
CA VAL A 29 4.72 15.26 -16.36
C VAL A 29 5.01 13.77 -16.24
N ILE A 30 6.14 13.44 -15.62
CA ILE A 30 6.52 12.08 -15.28
C ILE A 30 6.12 11.81 -13.84
N GLU A 31 5.39 10.73 -13.62
CA GLU A 31 5.07 10.20 -12.30
C GLU A 31 6.00 9.03 -12.03
N GLU A 32 6.52 8.99 -10.80
CA GLU A 32 7.37 7.92 -10.25
C GLU A 32 6.56 7.27 -9.12
N PRO A 33 5.70 6.27 -9.42
CA PRO A 33 4.88 5.65 -8.40
C PRO A 33 5.74 4.94 -7.35
N PRO A 34 5.37 5.00 -6.06
CA PRO A 34 6.17 4.42 -4.99
C PRO A 34 6.22 2.89 -5.06
N LEU A 35 7.36 2.34 -4.65
CA LEU A 35 7.50 0.90 -4.40
C LEU A 35 6.85 0.55 -3.05
N LEU A 36 5.65 0.00 -3.07
CA LEU A 36 4.94 -0.33 -1.84
C LEU A 36 5.23 -1.77 -1.41
N VAL A 37 5.75 -1.92 -0.19
CA VAL A 37 5.88 -3.20 0.50
C VAL A 37 4.91 -3.22 1.68
N ASP A 38 3.90 -4.08 1.57
CA ASP A 38 2.85 -4.25 2.58
C ASP A 38 2.90 -5.66 3.17
N PHE A 39 2.54 -5.80 4.44
CA PHE A 39 2.44 -7.08 5.13
C PHE A 39 1.08 -7.25 5.79
N VAL A 40 0.41 -8.37 5.50
CA VAL A 40 -0.89 -8.72 6.07
C VAL A 40 -0.80 -10.07 6.76
N TYR A 41 -1.22 -10.11 8.02
CA TYR A 41 -1.34 -11.33 8.80
C TYR A 41 -2.78 -11.48 9.28
N SER A 42 -3.32 -12.70 9.21
CA SER A 42 -4.61 -13.05 9.81
C SER A 42 -4.54 -14.40 10.51
N ARG A 43 -5.35 -14.54 11.56
CA ARG A 43 -5.50 -15.78 12.31
C ARG A 43 -6.94 -15.98 12.74
N ASP A 44 -7.47 -17.15 12.39
CA ASP A 44 -8.77 -17.62 12.82
C ASP A 44 -8.63 -18.58 14.00
N ILE A 45 -9.50 -18.39 14.98
CA ILE A 45 -9.53 -19.12 16.24
C ILE A 45 -10.97 -19.61 16.41
N SER A 46 -11.16 -20.93 16.28
CA SER A 46 -12.46 -21.55 16.54
C SER A 46 -12.61 -21.96 18.00
N PHE A 47 -13.65 -21.44 18.63
CA PHE A 47 -14.19 -21.94 19.91
C PHE A 47 -15.41 -22.82 19.61
N SER A 48 -15.84 -23.67 20.57
CA SER A 48 -16.91 -24.66 20.32
C SER A 48 -18.13 -24.11 19.56
N ASN A 49 -18.63 -22.93 19.95
CA ASN A 49 -19.83 -22.32 19.35
C ASN A 49 -19.55 -20.97 18.69
N ASN A 50 -18.33 -20.45 18.75
CA ASN A 50 -18.00 -19.10 18.31
C ASN A 50 -16.71 -19.12 17.50
N ASP A 51 -16.62 -18.26 16.48
CA ASP A 51 -15.39 -18.07 15.73
C ASP A 51 -14.86 -16.65 15.91
N MET A 52 -13.54 -16.53 16.09
CA MET A 52 -12.86 -15.25 16.19
C MET A 52 -11.77 -15.15 15.15
N SER A 53 -11.64 -13.99 14.51
CA SER A 53 -10.55 -13.67 13.60
C SER A 53 -9.81 -12.42 14.08
N ILE A 54 -8.49 -12.49 14.07
CA ILE A 54 -7.59 -11.37 14.37
C ILE A 54 -6.76 -11.10 13.12
N SER A 55 -6.57 -9.82 12.80
CA SER A 55 -5.77 -9.37 11.66
C SER A 55 -4.82 -8.24 12.04
N LEU A 56 -3.66 -8.23 11.38
CA LEU A 56 -2.65 -7.18 11.43
C LEU A 56 -2.29 -6.80 10.00
N GLU A 57 -2.33 -5.52 9.68
CA GLU A 57 -1.93 -4.97 8.39
C GLU A 57 -0.91 -3.87 8.62
N LEU A 58 0.27 -4.02 7.99
CA LEU A 58 1.34 -3.04 7.95
C LEU A 58 1.47 -2.57 6.52
N ARG A 59 1.29 -1.27 6.25
CA ARG A 59 1.35 -0.72 4.89
C ARG A 59 2.48 0.28 4.73
N ASN A 60 3.03 0.31 3.51
CA ASN A 60 4.14 1.13 3.08
C ASN A 60 5.35 1.00 4.02
N LEU A 61 5.84 -0.23 4.21
CA LEU A 61 6.95 -0.52 5.13
C LEU A 61 8.25 0.21 4.76
N LEU A 62 8.42 0.56 3.49
CA LEU A 62 9.56 1.31 2.98
C LEU A 62 9.42 2.83 3.18
N ASP A 63 8.23 3.33 3.52
CA ASP A 63 7.96 4.77 3.71
C ASP A 63 8.12 5.59 2.43
N GLU A 64 7.82 4.97 1.29
CA GLU A 64 7.92 5.65 0.00
C GLU A 64 6.81 6.70 -0.09
N GLU A 65 7.14 7.84 -0.69
CA GLU A 65 6.22 8.95 -0.96
C GLU A 65 5.68 8.88 -2.39
N TYR A 66 4.64 9.66 -2.68
CA TYR A 66 4.24 9.86 -4.07
C TYR A 66 5.03 11.01 -4.69
N TYR A 67 5.52 10.83 -5.92
CA TYR A 67 6.28 11.85 -6.63
C TYR A 67 5.88 11.97 -8.10
N ALA A 68 5.70 13.21 -8.56
CA ALA A 68 5.55 13.56 -9.97
C ALA A 68 6.20 14.90 -10.29
N ALA A 69 6.92 14.97 -11.40
CA ALA A 69 7.65 16.16 -11.83
C ALA A 69 7.51 16.44 -13.33
N MET A 70 7.60 17.72 -13.70
CA MET A 70 7.71 18.18 -15.08
C MET A 70 9.19 18.23 -15.46
N ALA A 71 9.70 17.11 -15.99
CA ALA A 71 11.14 16.88 -16.18
C ALA A 71 11.94 17.29 -14.92
N ASN A 72 13.14 17.85 -15.09
CA ASN A 72 13.97 18.37 -13.99
C ASN A 72 13.67 19.85 -13.67
N THR A 73 12.51 20.37 -14.08
CA THR A 73 12.23 21.81 -14.00
C THR A 73 11.37 22.17 -12.81
N ALA A 74 10.36 21.36 -12.48
CA ALA A 74 9.47 21.64 -11.36
C ALA A 74 8.82 20.37 -10.82
N ILE A 75 8.64 20.33 -9.49
CA ILE A 75 7.79 19.34 -8.83
C ILE A 75 6.34 19.69 -9.17
N TYR A 76 5.61 18.71 -9.70
CA TYR A 76 4.22 18.88 -10.05
C TYR A 76 3.32 18.49 -8.89
N ASP A 77 3.58 17.34 -8.27
CA ASP A 77 2.85 16.84 -7.11
C ASP A 77 3.78 15.95 -6.28
N GLN A 78 3.74 16.13 -4.96
CA GLN A 78 4.54 15.35 -4.02
C GLN A 78 3.83 15.35 -2.67
N TYR A 79 3.67 14.16 -2.10
CA TYR A 79 3.09 14.02 -0.76
C TYR A 79 3.52 12.72 -0.10
N ASP A 80 3.68 12.78 1.22
CA ASP A 80 3.96 11.61 2.05
C ASP A 80 2.74 10.69 2.08
N LEU A 81 2.97 9.42 1.72
CA LEU A 81 1.98 8.36 1.99
C LEU A 81 2.04 7.91 3.45
N GLY A 82 3.22 8.00 4.05
CA GLY A 82 3.52 7.52 5.39
C GLY A 82 3.36 6.00 5.54
N ARG A 83 3.66 5.51 6.74
CA ARG A 83 3.44 4.12 7.13
C ARG A 83 2.15 4.01 7.93
N SER A 84 1.42 2.92 7.74
CA SER A 84 0.20 2.67 8.52
C SER A 84 0.19 1.28 9.13
N VAL A 85 -0.42 1.18 10.30
CA VAL A 85 -0.62 -0.07 11.04
C VAL A 85 -2.08 -0.18 11.41
N SER A 86 -2.71 -1.28 11.04
CA SER A 86 -4.11 -1.58 11.35
C SER A 86 -4.22 -2.92 12.05
N ILE A 87 -5.04 -2.97 13.10
CA ILE A 87 -5.36 -4.20 13.83
C ILE A 87 -6.87 -4.39 13.75
N GLY A 88 -7.29 -5.56 13.26
CA GLY A 88 -8.70 -5.90 13.09
C GLY A 88 -9.11 -7.09 13.94
N PHE A 89 -10.33 -7.05 14.44
CA PHE A 89 -10.94 -8.11 15.23
C PHE A 89 -12.35 -8.38 14.72
N LYS A 90 -12.68 -9.66 14.50
CA LYS A 90 -14.01 -10.10 14.10
C LYS A 90 -14.45 -11.25 14.98
N PHE A 91 -15.67 -11.18 15.50
CA PHE A 91 -16.26 -12.23 16.33
C PHE A 91 -17.61 -12.65 15.73
N ASN A 92 -17.81 -13.94 15.54
CA ASN A 92 -19.06 -14.55 15.09
C ASN A 92 -19.63 -15.41 16.23
N PHE A 93 -20.92 -15.21 16.54
CA PHE A 93 -21.67 -15.87 17.61
C PHE A 93 -22.79 -16.76 17.05
#